data_AF-A0A0R3PWC6-F1
#
_entry.id   AF-A0A0R3PWC6-F1
#
_cell.length_a   1.000
_cell.length_b   1.000
_cell.length_c   1.000
_cell.angle_alpha   90.00
_cell.angle_beta   90.00
_cell.angle_gamma   90.00
#
_symmetry.space_group_name_H-M   'P 1'
#
loop_
_entity.id
_entity.type
_entity.pdbx_description
1 polymer ?
#
loop_
_entity_poly.entity_id
_entity_poly.type
_entity_poly.pdbx_seq_one_letter_code
_entity_poly.pdbx_strand_id
1 'polypeptide(L)' 'MENNNEVLLPCLHSFCMVCVAQEMEFRPQFTCPVCKTRIERPIEESWEVPDPPQPLEVVTYLSKLARD' A
#
# COMPACT_ATOMS: atom_id res chain seq x y z
N MET A 1 -7.05 10.86 -12.85
CA MET A 1 -6.82 10.24 -11.53
C MET A 1 -5.33 10.18 -11.35
N GLU A 2 -4.81 11.01 -10.46
CA GLU A 2 -3.40 10.93 -10.07
C GLU A 2 -3.16 9.54 -9.51
N ASN A 3 -2.11 8.88 -9.99
CA ASN A 3 -1.67 7.58 -9.50
C ASN A 3 -1.26 7.73 -8.03
N ASN A 4 -2.22 7.63 -7.12
CA ASN A 4 -1.96 7.58 -5.69
C ASN A 4 -1.40 6.21 -5.37
N ASN A 5 -0.12 5.99 -5.69
CA ASN A 5 0.63 4.84 -5.21
C ASN A 5 0.51 4.82 -3.69
N GLU A 6 -0.28 3.89 -3.17
CA GLU A 6 -0.41 3.64 -1.75
C GLU A 6 0.84 2.92 -1.26
N VAL A 7 1.39 3.37 -0.15
CA VAL A 7 2.50 2.76 0.55
C VAL A 7 1.94 2.03 1.76
N LEU A 8 2.06 0.71 1.77
CA LEU A 8 1.81 -0.10 2.95
C LEU A 8 3.10 -0.17 3.77
N LEU A 9 3.11 0.49 4.93
CA LEU A 9 4.25 0.48 5.85
C LEU A 9 4.45 -0.90 6.47
N PRO A 10 5.66 -1.23 6.99
CA PRO A 10 5.92 -2.45 7.77
C PRO A 10 5.00 -2.67 8.98
N CYS A 11 4.41 -1.60 9.52
CA CYS A 11 3.43 -1.66 10.60
C CYS A 11 1.97 -1.86 10.11
N LEU A 12 1.78 -2.20 8.84
CA LEU A 12 0.49 -2.51 8.19
C LEU A 12 -0.53 -1.36 8.14
N HIS A 13 -0.06 -0.12 8.29
CA HIS A 13 -0.88 1.07 8.05
C HIS A 13 -0.52 1.65 6.69
N SER A 14 -1.53 1.98 5.88
CA SER A 14 -1.35 2.53 4.53
C SER A 14 -1.46 4.05 4.50
N PHE A 15 -0.65 4.67 3.66
CA PHE A 15 -0.66 6.10 3.39
C PHE A 15 -0.34 6.37 1.91
N CYS A 16 -0.69 7.56 1.41
CA CYS A 16 -0.27 7.95 0.08
C CYS A 16 1.26 8.17 0.01
N MET A 17 1.93 7.79 -1.09
CA MET A 17 3.38 7.99 -1.24
C MET A 17 3.80 9.45 -1.02
N VAL A 18 3.00 10.41 -1.51
CA VAL A 18 3.24 11.85 -1.30
C VAL A 18 3.26 12.21 0.18
N CYS A 19 2.32 11.65 0.95
CA CYS A 19 2.16 11.88 2.37
C CYS A 19 3.40 11.37 3.14
N VAL A 20 3.89 10.17 2.79
CA VAL A 20 5.09 9.59 3.40
C VAL A 20 6.34 10.39 3.02
N ALA A 21 6.50 10.76 1.76
CA ALA A 21 7.64 11.53 1.28
C ALA A 21 7.73 12.92 1.93
N GLN A 22 6.60 13.63 2.05
CA GLN A 22 6.54 14.93 2.74
C GLN A 22 6.93 14.79 4.22
N GLU A 23 6.42 13.79 4.92
CA GLU A 23 6.77 13.56 6.33
C GLU A 23 8.27 13.31 6.50
N MET A 24 8.89 12.55 5.59
CA MET A 24 10.33 12.27 5.60
C MET A 24 11.20 13.52 5.33
N GLU A 25 10.71 14.48 4.55
CA GLU A 25 11.43 15.73 4.27
C GLU A 25 11.63 16.57 5.54
N PHE A 26 10.60 16.63 6.40
CA PHE A 26 10.64 17.42 7.63
C PHE A 26 11.10 16.63 8.85
N ARG A 27 10.97 15.29 8.83
CA ARG A 27 11.33 14.42 9.96
C ARG A 27 12.28 13.29 9.51
N PRO A 28 13.58 13.37 9.85
CA PRO A 28 14.54 12.32 9.50
C PRO A 28 14.26 10.98 10.22
N GLN A 29 13.38 10.96 11.21
CA GLN A 29 12.92 9.76 11.90
C GLN A 29 11.42 9.60 11.69
N PHE A 30 11.05 8.91 10.62
CA PHE A 30 9.64 8.65 10.34
C PHE A 30 9.04 7.76 11.44
N THR A 31 7.87 8.17 11.90
CA THR A 31 7.08 7.45 12.91
C THR A 31 5.66 7.32 12.41
N CYS A 32 5.11 6.11 12.41
CA CYS A 32 3.73 5.87 11.98
C CYS A 32 2.77 6.79 12.77
N PRO A 33 1.94 7.61 12.09
CA PRO A 33 1.00 8.51 12.75
C PRO A 33 0.00 7.78 13.65
N VAL A 34 -0.33 6.53 13.33
CA VAL A 34 -1.32 5.70 14.04
C VAL A 34 -0.69 4.98 15.23
N CYS A 35 0.27 4.08 14.99
CA CYS A 35 0.79 3.19 16.03
C CYS A 35 2.10 3.64 16.68
N LYS A 36 2.69 4.74 16.19
CA LYS A 36 3.97 5.29 16.66
C LYS A 36 5.20 4.38 16.49
N THR A 37 5.08 3.33 15.68
CA THR A 37 6.24 2.52 15.27
C THR A 37 7.22 3.40 14.49
N ARG A 38 8.50 3.40 14.89
CA ARG A 38 9.60 4.06 14.16
C ARG A 38 10.00 3.20 12.96
N ILE A 39 10.14 3.82 11.79
CA ILE A 39 10.44 3.15 10.52
C ILE A 39 11.55 3.94 9.85
N GLU A 40 12.67 3.29 9.53
CA GLU A 40 13.86 3.98 9.03
C GLU A 40 13.75 4.29 7.53
N ARG A 41 13.07 3.43 6.77
CA ARG A 41 12.95 3.53 5.31
C ARG A 41 11.52 3.20 4.86
N PRO A 42 10.51 4.02 5.19
CA PRO A 42 9.10 3.68 4.99
C PRO A 42 8.70 3.48 3.52
N ILE A 43 9.43 4.08 2.56
CA ILE A 43 9.20 3.88 1.12
C ILE A 43 9.95 2.65 0.60
N GLU A 44 11.21 2.44 0.99
CA GLU A 44 12.00 1.31 0.48
C GLU A 44 11.64 -0.02 1.15
N GLU A 45 11.01 0.02 2.33
CA GLU A 45 10.45 -1.12 3.04
C GLU A 45 8.93 -1.26 2.82
N SER A 46 8.35 -0.46 1.90
CA SER A 46 6.96 -0.63 1.48
C SER A 46 6.75 -2.00 0.85
N TRP A 47 5.54 -2.52 1.00
CA TRP A 47 5.05 -3.57 0.13
C TRP A 47 4.33 -2.92 -1.05
N GLU A 48 4.65 -3.34 -2.27
CA GLU A 48 3.82 -3.01 -3.43
C GLU A 48 2.51 -3.76 -3.29
N VAL A 49 1.40 -3.02 -3.25
CA VAL A 49 0.07 -3.62 -3.31
C VAL A 49 -0.21 -3.91 -4.79
N PRO A 50 -0.38 -5.19 -5.18
CA PRO A 50 -0.70 -5.50 -6.57
C PRO A 50 -2.05 -4.88 -6.94
N ASP A 51 -2.17 -4.43 -8.19
CA ASP A 51 -3.44 -3.94 -8.71
C ASP A 51 -4.52 -5.01 -8.51
N PRO A 52 -5.75 -4.60 -8.12
CA PRO A 52 -6.86 -5.54 -8.05
C PRO A 52 -7.05 -6.19 -9.43
N PRO A 53 -7.33 -7.51 -9.49
CA PRO A 53 -7.57 -8.19 -10.76
C PRO A 53 -8.73 -7.56 -11.50
N GLN A 54 -8.70 -7.64 -12.84
CA GLN A 54 -9.80 -7.13 -13.66
C GLN A 54 -11.10 -7.88 -13.28
N PRO A 55 -12.23 -7.17 -13.05
CA PRO A 55 -13.46 -7.82 -12.59
C PRO A 55 -13.91 -8.99 -13.47
N LEU A 56 -13.69 -8.90 -14.78
CA LEU A 56 -14.02 -9.95 -15.74
C LEU A 56 -13.23 -11.24 -15.50
N GLU A 57 -11.96 -11.14 -15.13
CA GLU A 57 -11.11 -12.31 -14.84
C GLU A 57 -11.63 -13.04 -13.59
N VAL A 58 -12.00 -12.27 -12.56
CA VAL A 58 -12.60 -12.81 -11.33
C VAL A 58 -13.90 -13.53 -11.65
N VAL A 59 -14.82 -12.90 -12.38
CA VAL A 59 -16.10 -13.52 -12.78
C VAL A 59 -15.88 -14.80 -13.59
N THR A 60 -14.93 -14.77 -14.53
CA THR A 60 -14.61 -15.93 -15.38
C THR A 60 -14.08 -17.09 -14.54
N TYR A 61 -13.18 -16.82 -13.59
CA TYR A 61 -12.63 -17.82 -12.69
C TYR A 61 -13.70 -18.45 -11.80
N LEU A 62 -14.52 -17.62 -11.13
CA LEU A 62 -15.60 -18.10 -10.27
C LEU A 62 -16.63 -18.94 -11.03
N SER A 63 -16.95 -18.56 -12.28
CA SER A 63 -17.86 -19.30 -13.14
C SER A 63 -17.34 -20.68 -13.55
N LYS A 64 -16.00 -20.87 -13.59
CA LYS A 64 -15.39 -22.18 -13.83
C LYS A 64 -15.52 -23.06 -12.60
N LEU A 65 -15.17 -22.54 -11.42
CA LEU A 65 -15.27 -23.27 -10.15
C LEU A 65 -16.70 -23.74 -9.85
N ALA A 66 -17.72 -22.95 -10.20
CA ALA A 66 -19.11 -23.31 -9.96
C ALA A 66 -19.64 -24.45 -10.86
N ARG A 67 -18.85 -24.88 -11.86
CA ARG A 67 -19.21 -25.96 -12.78
C ARG A 67 -18.55 -27.30 -12.42
N ASP A 68 -17.59 -27.29 -11.49
CA ASP A 68 -16.94 -28.46 -10.90
C ASP A 68 -17.67 -28.89 -9.61
#